data_AF-A0A1G8KB11-F1
#
_entry.id   AF-A0A1G8KB11-F1
#
_cell.length_a   1.000
_cell.length_b   1.000
_cell.length_c   1.000
_cell.angle_alpha   90.00
_cell.angle_beta   90.00
_cell.angle_gamma   90.00
#
_symmetry.space_group_name_H-M   'P 1'
#
loop_
_entity.id
_entity.type
_entity.pdbx_description
1 polymer ?
#
loop_
_entity_poly.entity_id
_entity_poly.type
_entity_poly.pdbx_seq_one_letter_code
_entity_poly.pdbx_strand_id
1 'polypeptide(L)'
;MIRTSLMKFSIFVLQQRNILDLYSNIFWLINNKLLKQLDNMKKLSVIALVAVGLLATSCNKEKSAENAATAQEQAVAESKGEVLPVDTATSVVNWKAFHKGGMAPRWGTLMVKSGDLSIENGNVAAGNFVIDMNSLKVDPASVTEKDKKPADLEAHLKNPDFFDTTKNPTSEFKITNVADLTNAPADAVAGANKTVSGNLTLSGKTMNVTFPAKVDVTESSASIQAKFTVNRADWGIKFGTSEADPAEWMISKDIEIAVDVKAKK
;
A
#
# COMPACT_ATOMS: atom_id res chain seq x y z
N MET A 1 -60.75 -62.32 1.72
CA MET A 1 -59.40 -61.71 1.80
C MET A 1 -59.20 -60.44 0.96
N ILE A 2 -60.00 -60.18 -0.09
CA ILE A 2 -59.77 -59.04 -1.01
C ILE A 2 -60.33 -57.71 -0.48
N ARG A 3 -61.44 -57.72 0.28
CA ARG A 3 -62.08 -56.49 0.82
C ARG A 3 -61.23 -55.72 1.84
N THR A 4 -60.38 -56.39 2.62
CA THR A 4 -59.52 -55.75 3.63
C THR A 4 -58.26 -55.13 3.03
N SER A 5 -57.82 -55.58 1.85
CA SER A 5 -56.64 -55.04 1.16
C SER A 5 -56.97 -53.71 0.45
N LEU A 6 -58.13 -53.62 -0.21
CA LEU A 6 -58.60 -52.40 -0.87
C LEU A 6 -58.82 -51.24 0.12
N MET A 7 -59.28 -51.54 1.33
CA MET A 7 -59.51 -50.50 2.35
C MET A 7 -58.21 -49.90 2.89
N LYS A 8 -57.14 -50.71 3.01
CA LYS A 8 -55.81 -50.23 3.42
C LYS A 8 -55.11 -49.41 2.34
N PHE A 9 -55.31 -49.76 1.07
CA PHE A 9 -54.77 -49.00 -0.06
C PHE A 9 -55.42 -47.61 -0.18
N SER A 10 -56.75 -47.53 -0.01
CA SER A 10 -57.45 -46.23 -0.02
C SER A 10 -57.03 -45.30 1.13
N ILE A 11 -56.77 -45.84 2.32
CA ILE A 11 -56.28 -45.04 3.47
C ILE A 11 -54.86 -44.50 3.21
N PHE A 12 -53.98 -45.33 2.62
CA PHE A 12 -52.61 -44.91 2.28
C PHE A 12 -52.59 -43.80 1.21
N VAL A 13 -53.46 -43.90 0.19
CA VAL A 13 -53.59 -42.86 -0.86
C VAL A 13 -54.17 -41.56 -0.29
N LEU A 14 -55.13 -41.62 0.65
CA LEU A 14 -55.67 -40.44 1.32
C LEU A 14 -54.63 -39.75 2.22
N GLN A 15 -53.77 -40.52 2.89
CA GLN A 15 -52.71 -39.97 3.74
C GLN A 15 -51.60 -39.27 2.93
N GLN A 16 -51.22 -39.82 1.76
CA GLN A 16 -50.26 -39.20 0.85
C GLN A 16 -50.80 -37.90 0.22
N ARG A 17 -52.10 -37.85 -0.13
CA ARG A 17 -52.75 -36.63 -0.62
C ARG A 17 -52.74 -35.49 0.41
N ASN A 18 -53.10 -35.78 1.66
CA ASN A 18 -53.09 -34.78 2.74
C ASN A 18 -51.69 -34.21 3.01
N ILE A 19 -50.63 -35.02 2.84
CA ILE A 19 -49.25 -34.57 3.02
C ILE A 19 -48.82 -33.64 1.87
N LEU A 20 -49.16 -33.98 0.62
CA LEU A 20 -48.86 -33.13 -0.55
C LEU A 20 -49.61 -31.78 -0.49
N ASP A 21 -50.86 -31.78 -0.02
CA ASP A 21 -51.63 -30.56 0.18
C ASP A 21 -51.08 -29.68 1.32
N LEU A 22 -50.45 -30.28 2.34
CA LEU A 22 -49.78 -29.54 3.40
C LEU A 22 -48.50 -28.86 2.88
N TYR A 23 -47.71 -29.56 2.06
CA TYR A 23 -46.50 -28.99 1.45
C TYR A 23 -46.83 -27.89 0.43
N SER A 24 -47.89 -28.04 -0.36
CA SER A 24 -48.29 -27.01 -1.33
C SER A 24 -48.76 -25.72 -0.64
N ASN A 25 -49.52 -25.83 0.45
CA ASN A 25 -49.98 -24.68 1.23
C ASN A 25 -48.84 -23.97 1.97
N ILE A 26 -47.88 -24.71 2.54
CA ILE A 26 -46.69 -24.13 3.20
C ILE A 26 -45.80 -23.43 2.16
N PHE A 27 -45.57 -24.05 1.01
CA PHE A 27 -44.76 -23.45 -0.06
C PHE A 27 -45.42 -22.18 -0.63
N TRP A 28 -46.75 -22.18 -0.79
CA TRP A 28 -47.51 -21.00 -1.21
C TRP A 28 -47.44 -19.86 -0.17
N LEU A 29 -47.58 -20.17 1.12
CA LEU A 29 -47.46 -19.18 2.21
C LEU A 29 -46.07 -18.54 2.28
N ILE A 30 -45.00 -19.33 2.11
CA ILE A 30 -43.62 -18.84 2.13
C ILE A 30 -43.37 -17.91 0.93
N ASN A 31 -43.77 -18.32 -0.28
CA ASN A 31 -43.56 -17.52 -1.48
C ASN A 31 -44.39 -16.22 -1.47
N ASN A 32 -45.64 -16.25 -0.99
CA ASN A 32 -46.47 -15.04 -0.91
C ASN A 32 -45.92 -14.03 0.11
N LYS A 33 -45.36 -14.50 1.23
CA LYS A 33 -44.74 -13.63 2.24
C LYS A 33 -43.43 -13.01 1.75
N LEU A 34 -42.61 -13.77 1.02
CA LEU A 34 -41.38 -13.28 0.38
C LEU A 34 -41.67 -12.28 -0.74
N LEU A 35 -42.68 -12.54 -1.59
CA LEU A 35 -43.06 -11.63 -2.66
C LEU A 35 -43.62 -10.30 -2.11
N LYS A 36 -44.41 -10.31 -1.04
CA LYS A 36 -44.89 -9.07 -0.38
C LYS A 36 -43.76 -8.26 0.27
N GLN A 37 -42.74 -8.91 0.83
CA GLN A 37 -41.55 -8.23 1.37
C GLN A 37 -40.74 -7.58 0.24
N LEU A 38 -40.59 -8.25 -0.90
CA LEU A 38 -39.91 -7.70 -2.09
C LEU A 38 -40.67 -6.54 -2.76
N ASP A 39 -42.00 -6.56 -2.74
CA ASP A 39 -42.81 -5.47 -3.31
C ASP A 39 -42.85 -4.22 -2.42
N ASN A 40 -42.79 -4.41 -1.09
CA ASN A 40 -42.65 -3.28 -0.14
C ASN A 40 -41.26 -2.65 -0.17
N MET A 41 -40.20 -3.38 -0.53
CA MET A 41 -38.85 -2.82 -0.68
C MET A 41 -38.67 -2.03 -1.99
N LYS A 42 -39.53 -2.21 -2.99
CA LYS A 42 -39.47 -1.46 -4.27
C LYS A 42 -40.24 -0.15 -4.25
N LYS A 43 -41.14 0.07 -3.28
CA LYS A 43 -41.94 1.30 -3.13
C LYS A 43 -41.34 2.33 -2.17
N LEU A 44 -40.10 2.10 -1.72
CA LEU A 44 -39.34 2.98 -0.81
C LEU A 44 -38.15 3.68 -1.50
N SER A 45 -38.15 3.72 -2.83
CA SER A 45 -37.36 4.69 -3.59
C SER A 45 -38.33 5.67 -4.22
N VAL A 46 -38.39 6.89 -3.68
CA VAL A 46 -38.75 8.18 -4.31
C VAL A 46 -39.29 9.14 -3.22
N ILE A 47 -38.57 10.26 -3.04
CA ILE A 47 -38.87 11.51 -2.28
C ILE A 47 -38.50 11.53 -0.77
N ALA A 48 -37.34 12.13 -0.47
CA ALA A 48 -37.23 13.28 0.44
C ALA A 48 -35.83 13.93 0.35
N LEU A 49 -35.80 15.18 -0.11
CA LEU A 49 -34.67 16.12 -0.03
C LEU A 49 -34.61 16.74 1.38
N VAL A 50 -33.44 17.30 1.72
CA VAL A 50 -33.14 18.29 2.79
C VAL A 50 -32.37 17.78 4.03
N ALA A 51 -31.04 17.85 3.90
CA ALA A 51 -30.08 18.63 4.70
C ALA A 51 -29.70 18.28 6.16
N VAL A 52 -28.36 18.31 6.32
CA VAL A 52 -27.52 18.59 7.51
C VAL A 52 -27.34 17.49 8.57
N GLY A 53 -26.06 17.12 8.75
CA GLY A 53 -25.53 16.81 10.09
C GLY A 53 -24.81 15.46 10.21
N LEU A 54 -23.48 15.51 10.04
CA LEU A 54 -22.47 14.92 10.93
C LEU A 54 -22.62 13.45 11.41
N LEU A 55 -21.52 12.71 11.18
CA LEU A 55 -21.07 11.47 11.86
C LEU A 55 -21.57 10.13 11.30
N ALA A 56 -20.75 9.52 10.45
CA ALA A 56 -20.22 8.16 10.66
C ALA A 56 -19.22 7.82 9.55
N THR A 57 -17.97 8.27 9.67
CA THR A 57 -16.86 7.57 9.02
C THR A 57 -16.72 6.23 9.72
N SER A 58 -17.35 5.21 9.16
CA SER A 58 -17.12 3.82 9.56
C SER A 58 -15.65 3.51 9.35
N CYS A 59 -14.90 3.51 10.44
CA CYS A 59 -13.56 3.00 10.52
C CYS A 59 -13.59 1.49 10.21
N ASN A 60 -13.22 1.11 9.00
CA ASN A 60 -12.57 -0.18 8.80
C ASN A 60 -11.16 -0.09 9.42
N LYS A 61 -11.06 -0.42 10.71
CA LYS A 61 -9.80 -0.83 11.30
C LYS A 61 -9.61 -2.33 11.04
N GLU A 62 -9.09 -2.66 9.88
CA GLU A 62 -8.26 -3.85 9.77
C GLU A 62 -6.81 -3.43 9.94
N LYS A 63 -6.25 -3.84 11.08
CA LYS A 63 -4.86 -3.68 11.42
C LYS A 63 -4.08 -4.78 10.72
N SER A 64 -3.36 -4.42 9.68
CA SER A 64 -2.11 -5.05 9.26
C SER A 64 -1.24 -3.95 8.69
N ALA A 65 -0.56 -3.24 9.60
CA ALA A 65 0.46 -2.27 9.25
C ALA A 65 1.79 -3.04 9.13
N GLU A 66 2.23 -3.25 7.90
CA GLU A 66 3.61 -3.62 7.55
C GLU A 66 4.16 -2.73 6.40
N ASN A 67 3.29 -2.00 5.71
CA ASN A 67 3.62 -1.11 4.59
C ASN A 67 3.29 0.35 4.92
N ALA A 68 4.08 1.28 4.40
CA ALA A 68 3.76 2.71 4.37
C ALA A 68 2.41 2.90 3.67
N ALA A 69 1.60 3.82 4.18
CA ALA A 69 0.33 4.13 3.55
C ALA A 69 0.59 4.85 2.21
N THR A 70 0.28 4.18 1.09
CA THR A 70 0.32 4.76 -0.25
C THR A 70 -1.02 5.43 -0.59
N ALA A 71 -0.98 6.62 -1.18
CA ALA A 71 -2.13 7.34 -1.70
C ALA A 71 -1.79 8.00 -3.06
N GLN A 72 -2.80 8.59 -3.71
CA GLN A 72 -2.57 9.43 -4.89
C GLN A 72 -1.65 10.61 -4.57
N GLU A 73 -0.92 11.10 -5.58
CA GLU A 73 -0.09 12.30 -5.48
C GLU A 73 -0.85 13.49 -4.85
N GLN A 74 -0.19 14.21 -3.95
CA GLN A 74 -0.77 15.34 -3.21
C GLN A 74 -0.04 16.66 -3.52
N ALA A 75 -0.60 17.78 -3.10
CA ALA A 75 0.09 19.07 -3.20
C ALA A 75 1.38 19.08 -2.35
N VAL A 76 2.48 19.54 -2.94
CA VAL A 76 3.78 19.70 -2.25
C VAL A 76 3.68 20.81 -1.21
N ALA A 77 4.31 20.61 -0.05
CA ALA A 77 4.36 21.62 1.01
C ALA A 77 5.09 22.88 0.51
N GLU A 78 4.56 24.04 0.87
CA GLU A 78 5.18 25.32 0.50
C GLU A 78 6.51 25.50 1.21
N SER A 79 7.57 25.81 0.45
CA SER A 79 8.86 26.18 1.02
C SER A 79 8.77 27.50 1.79
N LYS A 80 9.08 27.45 3.08
CA LYS A 80 9.07 28.59 4.01
C LYS A 80 10.31 28.57 4.89
N GLY A 81 10.71 29.75 5.35
CA GLY A 81 11.84 29.94 6.26
C GLY A 81 13.21 29.77 5.58
N GLU A 82 14.19 29.28 6.33
CA GLU A 82 15.56 29.08 5.86
C GLU A 82 15.66 27.81 5.00
N VAL A 83 16.34 27.88 3.85
CA VAL A 83 16.53 26.73 2.96
C VAL A 83 17.95 26.20 3.10
N LEU A 84 18.07 24.93 3.51
CA LEU A 84 19.35 24.24 3.65
C LEU A 84 19.54 23.27 2.47
N PRO A 85 20.62 23.38 1.68
CA PRO A 85 20.92 22.39 0.66
C PRO A 85 21.25 21.02 1.28
N VAL A 86 20.81 19.95 0.61
CA VAL A 86 21.17 18.58 0.99
C VAL A 86 22.66 18.33 0.74
N ASP A 87 23.34 17.81 1.76
CA ASP A 87 24.72 17.32 1.68
C ASP A 87 24.73 15.95 1.01
N THR A 88 24.93 15.95 -0.30
CA THR A 88 24.90 14.73 -1.14
C THR A 88 26.03 13.74 -0.81
N ALA A 89 27.12 14.19 -0.18
CA ALA A 89 28.23 13.33 0.19
C ALA A 89 27.92 12.47 1.42
N THR A 90 27.00 12.91 2.28
CA THR A 90 26.64 12.24 3.53
C THR A 90 25.19 11.77 3.57
N SER A 91 24.47 11.94 2.46
CA SER A 91 23.09 11.50 2.27
C SER A 91 23.01 10.26 1.39
N VAL A 92 22.18 9.30 1.78
CA VAL A 92 22.07 8.01 1.10
C VAL A 92 20.65 7.45 1.16
N VAL A 93 20.26 6.72 0.11
CA VAL A 93 19.08 5.87 0.11
C VAL A 93 19.53 4.42 0.08
N ASN A 94 19.05 3.62 1.02
CA ASN A 94 19.22 2.18 1.04
C ASN A 94 17.93 1.52 0.57
N TRP A 95 18.06 0.44 -0.18
CA TRP A 95 16.93 -0.36 -0.62
C TRP A 95 17.14 -1.81 -0.22
N LYS A 96 16.03 -2.51 0.05
CA LYS A 96 16.02 -3.95 0.24
C LYS A 96 14.73 -4.55 -0.32
N ALA A 97 14.87 -5.61 -1.11
CA ALA A 97 13.78 -6.35 -1.73
C ALA A 97 14.01 -7.86 -1.55
N PHE A 98 12.97 -8.67 -1.68
CA PHE A 98 13.05 -10.10 -1.36
C PHE A 98 12.78 -10.97 -2.59
N HIS A 99 13.72 -11.86 -2.92
CA HIS A 99 13.62 -12.85 -3.99
C HIS A 99 13.26 -14.23 -3.43
N LYS A 100 12.94 -15.20 -4.30
CA LYS A 100 12.55 -16.58 -3.96
C LYS A 100 11.37 -16.62 -2.98
N GLY A 101 10.33 -15.83 -3.27
CA GLY A 101 9.12 -15.77 -2.45
C GLY A 101 9.35 -15.25 -1.03
N GLY A 102 10.32 -14.35 -0.85
CA GLY A 102 10.62 -13.75 0.46
C GLY A 102 11.91 -14.24 1.13
N MET A 103 12.47 -15.36 0.68
CA MET A 103 13.54 -16.07 1.40
C MET A 103 14.97 -15.57 1.11
N ALA A 104 15.17 -14.82 0.02
CA ALA A 104 16.49 -14.37 -0.40
C ALA A 104 16.51 -12.84 -0.55
N PRO A 105 16.80 -12.08 0.53
CA PRO A 105 16.86 -10.63 0.46
C PRO A 105 18.02 -10.15 -0.43
N ARG A 106 17.76 -9.11 -1.21
CA ARG A 106 18.72 -8.32 -1.99
C ARG A 106 18.70 -6.91 -1.43
N TRP A 107 19.87 -6.30 -1.26
CA TRP A 107 19.95 -4.94 -0.76
C TRP A 107 21.12 -4.19 -1.38
N GLY A 108 21.10 -2.87 -1.21
CA GLY A 108 22.15 -2.00 -1.68
C GLY A 108 21.78 -0.54 -1.50
N THR A 109 22.42 0.32 -2.30
CA THR A 109 22.36 1.76 -2.12
C THR A 109 22.09 2.52 -3.40
N LEU A 110 21.64 3.75 -3.23
CA LEU A 110 21.44 4.79 -4.22
C LEU A 110 21.94 6.12 -3.62
N MET A 111 22.61 6.91 -4.43
CA MET A 111 23.14 8.22 -4.04
C MET A 111 22.10 9.31 -4.22
N VAL A 112 22.08 10.27 -3.29
CA VAL A 112 21.31 11.50 -3.42
C VAL A 112 22.08 12.46 -4.33
N LYS A 113 21.42 12.96 -5.38
CA LYS A 113 22.01 13.82 -6.41
C LYS A 113 21.92 15.30 -6.05
N SER A 114 20.81 15.72 -5.45
CA SER A 114 20.52 17.10 -5.06
C SER A 114 19.30 17.12 -4.15
N GLY A 115 19.06 18.25 -3.50
CA GLY A 115 17.85 18.50 -2.74
C GLY A 115 18.01 19.68 -1.81
N ASP A 116 16.93 19.98 -1.10
CA ASP A 116 16.89 21.02 -0.08
C ASP A 116 15.84 20.68 0.99
N LEU A 117 16.06 21.19 2.20
CA LEU A 117 15.09 21.18 3.29
C LEU A 117 14.81 22.62 3.72
N SER A 118 13.54 22.99 3.81
CA SER A 118 13.13 24.30 4.31
C SER A 118 12.78 24.21 5.80
N ILE A 119 13.32 25.12 6.59
CA ILE A 119 13.22 25.14 8.05
C ILE A 119 12.45 26.38 8.49
N GLU A 120 11.33 26.17 9.16
CA GLU A 120 10.49 27.23 9.71
C GLU A 120 10.18 26.92 11.18
N ASN A 121 10.37 27.91 12.06
CA ASN A 121 10.08 27.78 13.50
C ASN A 121 10.72 26.54 14.15
N GLY A 122 11.98 26.24 13.77
CA GLY A 122 12.74 25.10 14.30
C GLY A 122 12.26 23.73 13.81
N ASN A 123 11.43 23.67 12.77
CA ASN A 123 10.91 22.43 12.19
C ASN A 123 11.16 22.39 10.68
N VAL A 124 11.24 21.19 10.10
CA VAL A 124 11.17 21.01 8.64
C VAL A 124 9.75 21.33 8.17
N ALA A 125 9.60 22.35 7.32
CA ALA A 125 8.33 22.78 6.75
C ALA A 125 8.08 22.16 5.37
N ALA A 126 9.11 22.11 4.54
CA ALA A 126 9.09 21.48 3.23
C ALA A 126 10.48 20.90 2.91
N GLY A 127 10.57 20.21 1.78
CA GLY A 127 11.84 19.72 1.28
C GLY A 127 11.68 18.75 0.12
N ASN A 128 12.76 18.56 -0.60
CA ASN A 128 12.86 17.61 -1.68
C ASN A 128 14.23 16.95 -1.70
N PHE A 129 14.31 15.78 -2.33
CA PHE A 129 15.59 15.25 -2.77
C PHE A 129 15.41 14.42 -4.05
N VAL A 130 16.45 14.48 -4.89
CA VAL A 130 16.56 13.76 -6.15
C VAL A 130 17.57 12.64 -5.96
N ILE A 131 17.20 11.43 -6.34
CA ILE A 131 18.03 10.23 -6.27
C ILE A 131 18.59 9.97 -7.66
N ASP A 132 19.90 9.72 -7.78
CA ASP A 132 20.50 9.30 -9.05
C ASP A 132 20.30 7.78 -9.24
N MET A 133 19.42 7.39 -10.15
CA MET A 133 19.13 5.97 -10.37
C MET A 133 20.30 5.22 -11.05
N ASN A 134 21.18 5.92 -11.75
CA ASN A 134 22.38 5.29 -12.34
C ASN A 134 23.40 4.90 -11.28
N SER A 135 23.32 5.51 -10.09
CA SER A 135 24.17 5.19 -8.94
C SER A 135 23.77 3.90 -8.21
N LEU A 136 22.69 3.22 -8.63
CA LEU A 136 22.22 1.98 -8.00
C LEU A 136 23.39 1.00 -7.85
N LYS A 137 23.61 0.58 -6.60
CA LYS A 137 24.55 -0.47 -6.22
C LYS A 137 23.83 -1.61 -5.53
N VAL A 138 24.33 -2.82 -5.78
CA VAL A 138 23.95 -4.04 -5.06
C VAL A 138 25.07 -4.38 -4.10
N ASP A 139 24.74 -4.63 -2.84
CA ASP A 139 25.70 -5.11 -1.85
C ASP A 139 26.11 -6.55 -2.21
N PRO A 140 27.42 -6.83 -2.36
CA PRO A 140 27.91 -8.17 -2.65
C PRO A 140 27.48 -9.25 -1.64
N ALA A 141 27.32 -8.89 -0.37
CA ALA A 141 26.87 -9.81 0.67
C ALA A 141 25.42 -10.29 0.45
N SER A 142 24.64 -9.61 -0.38
CA SER A 142 23.26 -9.97 -0.71
C SER A 142 23.12 -10.95 -1.87
N VAL A 143 24.22 -11.28 -2.56
CA VAL A 143 24.23 -12.22 -3.69
C VAL A 143 25.13 -13.40 -3.34
N THR A 144 24.53 -14.42 -2.74
CA THR A 144 25.26 -15.56 -2.17
C THR A 144 25.27 -16.80 -3.07
N GLU A 145 24.50 -16.80 -4.16
CA GLU A 145 24.48 -17.95 -5.07
C GLU A 145 25.77 -18.05 -5.88
N LYS A 146 26.35 -19.26 -5.92
CA LYS A 146 27.67 -19.57 -6.51
C LYS A 146 27.89 -18.99 -7.91
N ASP A 147 26.87 -19.01 -8.76
CA ASP A 147 26.96 -18.61 -10.17
C ASP A 147 26.31 -17.25 -10.47
N LYS A 148 26.06 -16.43 -9.44
CA LYS A 148 25.45 -15.11 -9.58
C LYS A 148 26.41 -14.03 -9.11
N LYS A 149 26.45 -12.91 -9.85
CA LYS A 149 27.29 -11.76 -9.49
C LYS A 149 26.43 -10.56 -9.11
N PRO A 150 26.85 -9.75 -8.13
CA PRO A 150 26.19 -8.49 -7.79
C PRO A 150 26.08 -7.55 -8.99
N ALA A 151 27.11 -7.48 -9.83
CA ALA A 151 27.13 -6.64 -11.02
C ALA A 151 26.06 -7.04 -12.06
N ASP A 152 25.76 -8.33 -12.19
CA ASP A 152 24.72 -8.79 -13.12
C ASP A 152 23.32 -8.38 -12.61
N LEU A 153 23.08 -8.47 -11.30
CA LEU A 153 21.85 -7.97 -10.70
C LEU A 153 21.74 -6.45 -10.81
N GLU A 154 22.83 -5.72 -10.54
CA GLU A 154 22.87 -4.26 -10.70
C GLU A 154 22.51 -3.84 -12.13
N ALA A 155 23.09 -4.50 -13.14
CA ALA A 155 22.77 -4.23 -14.54
C ALA A 155 21.32 -4.56 -14.87
N HIS A 156 20.79 -5.69 -14.37
CA HIS A 156 19.42 -6.10 -14.62
C HIS A 156 18.39 -5.12 -14.02
N LEU A 157 18.61 -4.65 -12.79
CA LEU A 157 17.75 -3.67 -12.13
C LEU A 157 17.72 -2.32 -12.88
N LYS A 158 18.81 -1.95 -13.56
CA LYS A 158 18.89 -0.69 -14.32
C LYS A 158 18.19 -0.75 -15.68
N ASN A 159 17.96 -1.95 -16.22
CA ASN A 159 17.43 -2.15 -17.55
C ASN A 159 15.91 -1.90 -17.64
N PRO A 160 15.34 -1.87 -18.87
CA PRO A 160 13.91 -1.65 -19.10
C PRO A 160 12.95 -2.64 -18.43
N ASP A 161 13.44 -3.80 -18.02
CA ASP A 161 12.66 -4.80 -17.30
C ASP A 161 12.34 -4.37 -15.85
N PHE A 162 13.04 -3.35 -15.32
CA PHE A 162 12.87 -2.84 -13.96
C PHE A 162 12.78 -1.31 -13.94
N PHE A 163 13.86 -0.61 -13.57
CA PHE A 163 13.81 0.84 -13.36
C PHE A 163 13.99 1.65 -14.64
N ASP A 164 14.47 1.03 -15.72
CA ASP A 164 14.82 1.69 -16.99
C ASP A 164 15.58 3.01 -16.75
N THR A 165 16.77 2.96 -16.13
CA THR A 165 17.47 4.18 -15.69
C THR A 165 17.95 5.05 -16.86
N THR A 166 17.87 4.53 -18.08
CA THR A 166 18.06 5.33 -19.29
C THR A 166 16.88 6.27 -19.52
N LYS A 167 15.64 5.81 -19.32
CA LYS A 167 14.43 6.66 -19.42
C LYS A 167 14.10 7.39 -18.13
N ASN A 168 14.37 6.77 -16.98
CA ASN A 168 14.11 7.28 -15.65
C ASN A 168 15.44 7.43 -14.87
N PRO A 169 16.32 8.37 -15.28
CA PRO A 169 17.64 8.52 -14.65
C PRO A 169 17.57 9.02 -13.21
N THR A 170 16.41 9.51 -12.78
CA THR A 170 16.19 10.04 -11.43
C THR A 170 14.89 9.50 -10.83
N SER A 171 14.91 9.35 -9.50
CA SER A 171 13.71 9.26 -8.67
C SER A 171 13.64 10.49 -7.77
N GLU A 172 12.46 10.89 -7.34
CA GLU A 172 12.27 12.13 -6.57
C GLU A 172 11.40 11.88 -5.35
N PHE A 173 11.71 12.56 -4.25
CA PHE A 173 10.81 12.69 -3.10
C PHE A 173 10.54 14.16 -2.82
N LYS A 174 9.27 14.52 -2.62
CA LYS A 174 8.82 15.88 -2.29
C LYS A 174 7.88 15.84 -1.09
N ILE A 175 8.25 16.52 -0.01
CA ILE A 175 7.45 16.56 1.22
C ILE A 175 6.11 17.24 0.94
N THR A 176 5.03 16.61 1.38
CA THR A 176 3.67 17.17 1.35
C THR A 176 3.17 17.53 2.74
N ASN A 177 3.67 16.86 3.79
CA ASN A 177 3.32 17.18 5.18
C ASN A 177 4.39 16.67 6.16
N VAL A 178 4.56 17.40 7.27
CA VAL A 178 5.37 16.97 8.43
C VAL A 178 4.54 17.21 9.68
N ALA A 179 4.24 16.15 10.43
CA ALA A 179 3.44 16.21 11.66
C ALA A 179 4.20 15.59 12.84
N ASP A 180 3.89 16.01 14.06
CA ASP A 180 4.45 15.40 15.27
C ASP A 180 4.03 13.93 15.42
N LEU A 181 4.97 13.08 15.84
CA LEU A 181 4.71 11.68 16.16
C LEU A 181 4.87 11.46 17.65
N THR A 182 3.77 11.12 18.32
CA THR A 182 3.74 10.91 19.78
C THR A 182 4.10 9.48 20.19
N ASN A 183 3.81 8.49 19.33
CA ASN A 183 4.10 7.08 19.58
C ASN A 183 4.69 6.44 18.32
N ALA A 184 6.00 6.20 18.33
CA ALA A 184 6.67 5.55 17.22
C ALA A 184 6.26 4.06 17.11
N PRO A 185 5.91 3.57 15.90
CA PRO A 185 5.78 2.14 15.64
C PRO A 185 7.07 1.38 15.96
N ALA A 186 6.95 0.10 16.32
CA ALA A 186 8.09 -0.73 16.75
C ALA A 186 9.14 -0.94 15.64
N ASP A 187 8.72 -0.88 14.38
CA ASP A 187 9.52 -1.04 13.17
C ASP A 187 10.13 0.28 12.65
N ALA A 188 9.73 1.42 13.23
CA ALA A 188 10.28 2.73 12.91
C ALA A 188 11.76 2.84 13.32
N VAL A 189 12.46 3.81 12.73
CA VAL A 189 13.84 4.10 13.14
C VAL A 189 13.87 4.57 14.59
N ALA A 190 14.95 4.23 15.31
CA ALA A 190 15.13 4.65 16.68
C ALA A 190 15.09 6.19 16.80
N GLY A 191 14.29 6.71 17.72
CA GLY A 191 14.10 8.14 17.92
C GLY A 191 13.18 8.81 16.90
N ALA A 192 12.37 8.07 16.15
CA ALA A 192 11.33 8.65 15.29
C ALA A 192 10.40 9.56 16.10
N ASN A 193 10.27 10.81 15.64
CA ASN A 193 9.58 11.91 16.33
C ASN A 193 8.62 12.68 15.41
N LYS A 194 8.62 12.40 14.10
CA LYS A 194 7.70 12.99 13.12
C LYS A 194 7.04 11.91 12.26
N THR A 195 5.86 12.22 11.75
CA THR A 195 5.24 11.55 10.62
C THR A 195 5.48 12.41 9.39
N VAL A 196 6.16 11.87 8.38
CA VAL A 196 6.45 12.58 7.12
C VAL A 196 5.60 11.96 6.02
N SER A 197 4.90 12.82 5.28
CA SER A 197 4.21 12.45 4.05
C SER A 197 4.91 13.13 2.88
N GLY A 198 5.03 12.42 1.75
CA GLY A 198 5.60 13.01 0.55
C GLY A 198 5.32 12.21 -0.70
N ASN A 199 5.37 12.92 -1.83
CA ASN A 199 5.26 12.33 -3.16
C ASN A 199 6.58 11.66 -3.51
N LEU A 200 6.54 10.34 -3.65
CA LEU A 200 7.65 9.51 -4.12
C LEU A 200 7.43 9.15 -5.58
N THR A 201 8.33 9.58 -6.45
CA THR A 201 8.36 9.24 -7.86
C THR A 201 9.37 8.11 -8.09
N LEU A 202 8.90 6.95 -8.57
CA LEU A 202 9.73 5.82 -8.99
C LEU A 202 9.34 5.40 -10.40
N SER A 203 10.32 5.16 -11.27
CA SER A 203 10.08 4.71 -12.65
C SER A 203 9.05 5.56 -13.42
N GLY A 204 9.06 6.89 -13.21
CA GLY A 204 8.18 7.84 -13.89
C GLY A 204 6.76 7.94 -13.35
N LYS A 205 6.38 7.16 -12.33
CA LYS A 205 5.08 7.26 -11.65
C LYS A 205 5.22 7.87 -10.27
N THR A 206 4.24 8.64 -9.82
CA THR A 206 4.25 9.30 -8.50
C THR A 206 3.13 8.80 -7.63
N MET A 207 3.45 8.47 -6.37
CA MET A 207 2.48 8.15 -5.32
C MET A 207 2.86 8.89 -4.05
N ASN A 208 1.88 9.30 -3.24
CA ASN A 208 2.15 9.85 -1.92
C ASN A 208 2.36 8.71 -0.92
N VAL A 209 3.42 8.79 -0.11
CA VAL A 209 3.73 7.81 0.93
C VAL A 209 3.83 8.52 2.28
N THR A 210 3.36 7.87 3.34
CA THR A 210 3.45 8.37 4.71
C THR A 210 4.18 7.38 5.62
N PHE A 211 5.18 7.87 6.35
CA PHE A 211 6.03 7.04 7.20
C PHE A 211 6.53 7.79 8.45
N PRO A 212 6.82 7.05 9.55
CA PRO A 212 7.50 7.62 10.71
C PRO A 212 8.96 7.92 10.38
N ALA A 213 9.45 9.07 10.85
CA ALA A 213 10.82 9.52 10.64
C ALA A 213 11.39 10.13 11.92
N LYS A 214 12.71 10.00 12.08
CA LYS A 214 13.49 10.82 13.00
C LYS A 214 13.92 12.07 12.25
N VAL A 215 13.47 13.22 12.71
CA VAL A 215 13.79 14.54 12.17
C VAL A 215 14.50 15.33 13.24
N ASP A 216 15.74 15.72 12.96
CA ASP A 216 16.54 16.57 13.84
C ASP A 216 16.83 17.89 13.14
N VAL A 217 16.66 19.00 13.86
CA VAL A 217 16.94 20.35 13.37
C VAL A 217 17.83 21.04 14.39
N THR A 218 18.91 21.65 13.91
CA THR A 218 19.81 22.51 14.68
C THR A 218 19.89 23.89 14.01
N GLU A 219 20.67 24.81 14.57
CA GLU A 219 20.87 26.14 13.97
C GLU A 219 21.52 26.09 12.58
N SER A 220 22.28 25.04 12.24
CA SER A 220 23.05 24.98 10.99
C SER A 220 22.79 23.73 10.13
N SER A 221 21.96 22.81 10.61
CA SER A 221 21.72 21.54 9.93
C SER A 221 20.32 21.00 10.19
N ALA A 222 19.83 20.19 9.26
CA ALA A 222 18.65 19.36 9.45
C ALA A 222 18.90 17.95 8.91
N SER A 223 18.25 16.95 9.48
CA SER A 223 18.31 15.58 8.96
C SER A 223 16.98 14.86 9.04
N ILE A 224 16.70 14.01 8.04
CA ILE A 224 15.55 13.12 8.00
C ILE A 224 16.08 11.69 7.87
N GLN A 225 15.79 10.87 8.87
CA GLN A 225 16.09 9.44 8.90
C GLN A 225 14.78 8.66 8.96
N ALA A 226 14.58 7.73 8.03
CA ALA A 226 13.40 6.88 8.04
C ALA A 226 13.70 5.52 7.42
N LYS A 227 12.88 4.54 7.77
CA LYS A 227 12.82 3.21 7.14
C LYS A 227 11.34 2.85 7.01
N PHE A 228 10.92 2.52 5.80
CA PHE A 228 9.53 2.21 5.49
C PHE A 228 9.44 1.27 4.30
N THR A 229 8.35 0.52 4.21
CA THR A 229 8.12 -0.46 3.14
C THR A 229 7.07 0.09 2.17
N VAL A 230 7.27 -0.09 0.87
CA VAL A 230 6.30 0.28 -0.16
C VAL A 230 6.00 -0.91 -1.06
N ASN A 231 4.82 -0.91 -1.68
CA ASN A 231 4.45 -1.89 -2.69
C ASN A 231 4.87 -1.40 -4.09
N ARG A 232 5.87 -2.05 -4.71
CA ARG A 232 6.41 -1.66 -6.03
C ARG A 232 5.37 -1.65 -7.16
N ALA A 233 4.30 -2.44 -7.02
CA ALA A 233 3.23 -2.50 -8.02
C ALA A 233 2.43 -1.19 -8.07
N ASP A 234 2.42 -0.39 -6.99
CA ASP A 234 1.79 0.94 -6.99
C ASP A 234 2.47 1.87 -7.99
N TRP A 235 3.77 1.67 -8.27
CA TRP A 235 4.53 2.38 -9.30
C TRP A 235 4.53 1.69 -10.66
N GLY A 236 3.87 0.54 -10.79
CA GLY A 236 3.85 -0.24 -12.03
C GLY A 236 5.12 -1.04 -12.30
N ILE A 237 6.02 -1.15 -11.32
CA ILE A 237 7.26 -1.93 -11.43
C ILE A 237 6.89 -3.41 -11.29
N LYS A 238 7.11 -4.19 -12.35
CA LYS A 238 6.75 -5.61 -12.47
C LYS A 238 7.98 -6.43 -12.85
N PHE A 239 7.98 -7.72 -12.52
CA PHE A 239 9.00 -8.67 -12.97
C PHE A 239 8.41 -9.68 -13.96
N GLY A 240 7.18 -10.14 -13.71
CA GLY A 240 6.43 -10.96 -14.65
C GLY A 240 5.71 -10.14 -15.73
N THR A 241 5.18 -10.84 -16.73
CA THR A 241 4.37 -10.23 -17.79
C THR A 241 2.99 -9.78 -17.31
N SER A 242 2.49 -10.38 -16.22
CA SER A 242 1.20 -10.07 -15.59
C SER A 242 1.20 -10.47 -14.11
N GLU A 243 0.18 -10.07 -13.36
CA GLU A 243 0.00 -10.48 -11.96
C GLU A 243 -0.19 -12.00 -11.79
N ALA A 244 -0.68 -12.67 -12.84
CA ALA A 244 -0.89 -14.12 -12.86
C ALA A 244 0.37 -14.90 -13.29
N ASP A 245 1.43 -14.19 -13.70
CA ASP A 245 2.69 -14.80 -14.10
C ASP A 245 3.42 -15.35 -12.86
N PRO A 246 3.74 -16.66 -12.79
CA PRO A 246 4.47 -17.22 -11.66
C PRO A 246 5.85 -16.56 -11.43
N ALA A 247 6.44 -15.96 -12.46
CA ALA A 247 7.66 -15.17 -12.30
C ALA A 247 7.43 -13.99 -11.34
N GLU A 248 6.29 -13.30 -11.43
CA GLU A 248 5.93 -12.16 -10.59
C GLU A 248 5.95 -12.51 -9.10
N TRP A 249 5.57 -13.73 -8.75
CA TRP A 249 5.52 -14.19 -7.37
C TRP A 249 6.91 -14.50 -6.79
N MET A 250 7.94 -14.58 -7.64
CA MET A 250 9.31 -14.86 -7.21
C MET A 250 9.96 -13.66 -6.52
N ILE A 251 9.47 -12.44 -6.78
CA ILE A 251 9.96 -11.20 -6.20
C ILE A 251 8.84 -10.57 -5.39
N SER A 252 9.07 -10.35 -4.09
CA SER A 252 8.10 -9.68 -3.23
C SER A 252 7.66 -8.35 -3.84
N LYS A 253 6.39 -8.00 -3.61
CA LYS A 253 5.88 -6.67 -3.93
C LYS A 253 6.46 -5.60 -3.02
N ASP A 254 6.83 -6.00 -1.80
CA ASP A 254 7.37 -5.12 -0.79
C ASP A 254 8.84 -4.78 -1.09
N ILE A 255 9.13 -3.47 -1.07
CA ILE A 255 10.47 -2.90 -1.10
C ILE A 255 10.64 -2.08 0.18
N GLU A 256 11.61 -2.45 1.00
CA GLU A 256 12.07 -1.63 2.13
C GLU A 256 12.96 -0.51 1.59
N ILE A 257 12.62 0.72 1.94
CA ILE A 257 13.38 1.94 1.63
C ILE A 257 13.83 2.54 2.96
N ALA A 258 15.13 2.82 3.08
CA ALA A 258 15.64 3.62 4.18
C ALA A 258 16.37 4.86 3.66
N VAL A 259 16.02 6.01 4.22
CA VAL A 259 16.61 7.30 3.86
C VAL A 259 17.40 7.84 5.05
N ASP A 260 18.60 8.34 4.78
CA ASP A 260 19.38 9.19 5.70
C ASP A 260 19.79 10.42 4.91
N VAL A 261 18.97 11.48 5.00
CA VAL A 261 19.17 12.73 4.28
C VAL A 261 19.62 13.79 5.27
N LYS A 262 20.73 14.45 4.97
CA LYS A 262 21.31 15.51 5.78
C LYS A 262 21.40 16.78 4.95
N ALA A 263 20.97 17.90 5.52
CA ALA A 263 21.09 19.22 4.93
C ALA A 263 21.84 20.14 5.88
N LYS A 264 22.62 21.06 5.32
CA LYS A 264 23.43 22.00 6.10
C LYS A 264 23.63 23.29 5.31
N LYS A 265 23.97 24.37 6.02
CA LYS A 265 24.33 25.67 5.43
C LYS A 265 25.50 25.58 4.45
#